data_AF-A0A1B6F672-F1
#
_entry.id   AF-A0A1B6F672-F1
#
_cell.length_a   1.000
_cell.length_b   1.000
_cell.length_c   1.000
_cell.angle_alpha   90.00
_cell.angle_beta   90.00
_cell.angle_gamma   90.00
#
_symmetry.space_group_name_H-M   'P 1'
#
loop_
_entity.id
_entity.type
_entity.pdbx_description
1 polymer ?
#
loop_
_entity_poly.entity_id
_entity_poly.type
_entity_poly.pdbx_seq_one_letter_code
_entity_poly.pdbx_strand_id
1 'polypeptide(L)'
;MWPQQFVLEKLLRCCPDIAVIYLLMRKRKECNVRDRLRHLAHIPLFTNLLRMRPDAFESVRAVEGDISELRLGLSDADAALLKAEVTTVFNVAATVRFDEPLTRAVLINLRGTRELLRIAAEMTQLRVFVHVSTAYTNTDY
;
A
#
# COMPACT_ATOMS: atom_id res chain seq x y z
N MET A 1 3.27 9.03 12.40
CA MET A 1 1.87 8.76 12.00
C MET A 1 1.91 7.90 10.74
N TRP A 2 1.17 6.79 10.65
CA TRP A 2 1.26 5.85 9.51
C TRP A 2 0.10 6.08 8.52
N PRO A 3 0.26 6.91 7.47
CA PRO A 3 -0.87 7.38 6.64
C PRO A 3 -1.62 6.24 5.94
N GLN A 4 -0.88 5.20 5.55
CA GLN A 4 -1.39 3.97 4.96
C GLN A 4 -2.48 3.27 5.82
N GLN A 5 -2.37 3.30 7.15
CA GLN A 5 -3.34 2.64 8.03
C GLN A 5 -4.67 3.41 8.08
N PHE A 6 -4.62 4.74 8.01
CA PHE A 6 -5.80 5.60 7.96
C PHE A 6 -6.54 5.47 6.62
N VAL A 7 -5.79 5.39 5.51
CA VAL A 7 -6.40 5.14 4.19
C VAL A 7 -7.12 3.79 4.20
N LEU A 8 -6.47 2.73 4.73
CA LEU A 8 -7.11 1.42 4.86
C LEU A 8 -8.38 1.47 5.73
N GLU A 9 -8.31 2.07 6.93
CA GLU A 9 -9.49 2.22 7.81
C GLU A 9 -10.63 2.94 7.09
N LYS A 10 -10.31 4.04 6.41
CA LYS A 10 -11.30 4.86 5.71
C LYS A 10 -11.95 4.11 4.56
N LEU A 11 -11.18 3.37 3.77
CA LEU A 11 -11.70 2.53 2.69
C LEU A 11 -12.61 1.44 3.25
N LEU A 12 -12.17 0.71 4.27
CA LEU A 12 -12.97 -0.34 4.89
C LEU A 12 -14.27 0.21 5.50
N ARG A 13 -14.24 1.38 6.13
CA ARG A 13 -15.42 1.98 6.76
C ARG A 13 -16.40 2.58 5.75
N CYS A 14 -15.90 3.34 4.78
CA CYS A 14 -16.74 4.14 3.88
C CYS A 14 -17.06 3.47 2.54
N CYS A 15 -16.36 2.39 2.20
CA CYS A 15 -16.54 1.68 0.93
C CYS A 15 -16.75 0.17 1.20
N PRO A 16 -17.89 -0.22 1.80
CA PRO A 16 -18.20 -1.63 2.10
C PRO A 16 -18.13 -2.57 0.90
N ASP A 17 -18.50 -2.06 -0.27
CA ASP A 17 -18.68 -2.88 -1.47
C ASP A 17 -17.35 -3.17 -2.19
N ILE A 18 -16.21 -2.78 -1.63
CA ILE A 18 -14.90 -3.16 -2.16
C ILE A 18 -14.74 -4.67 -2.01
N ALA A 19 -14.70 -5.37 -3.14
CA ALA A 19 -14.54 -6.82 -3.18
C ALA A 19 -13.23 -7.29 -2.54
N VAL A 20 -12.12 -6.59 -2.82
CA VAL A 20 -10.80 -6.93 -2.30
C VAL A 20 -9.88 -5.72 -2.20
N ILE A 21 -9.11 -5.63 -1.12
CA ILE A 21 -8.01 -4.68 -0.92
C ILE A 21 -6.69 -5.47 -0.88
N TYR A 22 -5.87 -5.29 -1.90
CA TYR A 22 -4.50 -5.79 -1.92
C TYR A 22 -3.56 -4.84 -1.19
N LEU A 23 -3.02 -5.27 -0.05
CA LEU A 23 -2.09 -4.49 0.77
C LEU A 23 -0.66 -4.97 0.54
N LEU A 24 0.16 -4.15 -0.11
CA LEU A 24 1.59 -4.42 -0.29
C LEU A 24 2.32 -4.34 1.05
N MET A 25 2.92 -5.43 1.49
CA MET A 25 3.57 -5.55 2.80
C MET A 25 4.97 -6.14 2.66
N ARG A 26 5.95 -5.45 3.25
CA ARG A 26 7.32 -5.97 3.33
C ARG A 26 7.41 -7.24 4.16
N LYS A 27 8.23 -8.20 3.75
CA LYS A 27 8.61 -9.31 4.64
C LYS A 27 9.41 -8.78 5.82
N ARG A 28 9.22 -9.36 7.01
CA ARG A 28 10.11 -9.17 8.16
C ARG A 28 10.77 -10.50 8.49
N LYS A 29 12.03 -10.48 8.94
CA LYS A 29 12.78 -11.70 9.29
C LYS A 29 12.04 -12.58 10.29
N GLU A 30 11.30 -11.97 11.20
CA GLU A 30 10.65 -12.63 12.33
C GLU A 30 9.15 -12.90 12.13
N CYS A 31 8.55 -12.45 11.00
CA CYS A 31 7.11 -12.51 10.82
C CYS A 31 6.72 -12.43 9.34
N ASN A 32 5.90 -13.40 8.88
CA ASN A 32 5.37 -13.39 7.52
C ASN A 32 4.28 -12.31 7.35
N VAL A 33 3.97 -11.96 6.11
CA VAL A 33 3.00 -10.88 5.80
C VAL A 33 1.57 -11.18 6.28
N ARG A 34 1.17 -12.45 6.38
CA ARG A 34 -0.16 -12.85 6.86
C ARG A 34 -0.32 -12.60 8.35
N ASP A 35 0.68 -12.95 9.15
CA ASP A 35 0.70 -12.67 10.58
C ASP A 35 0.73 -11.16 10.85
N ARG A 36 1.50 -10.41 10.05
CA ARG A 36 1.50 -8.93 10.12
C ARG A 36 0.13 -8.33 9.80
N LEU A 37 -0.59 -8.88 8.82
CA LEU A 37 -1.94 -8.45 8.51
C LEU A 37 -2.91 -8.76 9.66
N ARG A 38 -2.83 -9.95 10.27
CA ARG A 38 -3.65 -10.29 11.44
C ARG A 38 -3.39 -9.33 12.61
N HIS A 39 -2.13 -8.98 12.85
CA HIS A 39 -1.79 -7.99 13.88
C HIS A 39 -2.34 -6.59 13.55
N LEU A 40 -2.46 -6.23 12.27
CA LEU A 40 -3.00 -4.94 11.84
C LEU A 40 -4.44 -4.73 12.35
N ALA A 41 -5.27 -5.78 12.34
CA ALA A 41 -6.64 -5.73 12.85
C ALA A 41 -6.73 -5.44 14.37
N HIS A 42 -5.67 -5.71 15.12
CA HIS A 42 -5.62 -5.48 16.57
C HIS A 42 -5.13 -4.08 16.95
N ILE A 43 -4.75 -3.24 15.98
CA ILE A 43 -4.33 -1.87 16.25
C ILE A 43 -5.55 -1.03 16.67
N PRO A 44 -5.45 -0.19 17.73
CA PRO A 44 -6.58 0.61 18.23
C PRO A 44 -7.30 1.47 17.20
N LEU A 45 -6.62 1.83 16.10
CA LEU A 45 -7.21 2.54 14.96
C LEU A 45 -8.44 1.82 14.39
N PHE A 46 -8.43 0.48 14.37
CA PHE A 46 -9.49 -0.33 13.77
C PHE A 46 -10.58 -0.76 14.76
N THR A 47 -10.45 -0.44 16.05
CA THR A 47 -11.41 -0.87 17.09
C THR A 47 -12.84 -0.45 16.76
N ASN A 48 -13.04 0.81 16.36
CA ASN A 48 -14.38 1.29 16.01
C ASN A 48 -14.92 0.64 14.73
N LEU A 49 -14.07 0.46 13.72
CA LEU A 49 -14.42 -0.22 12.48
C LEU A 49 -14.90 -1.64 12.77
N LEU A 50 -14.11 -2.43 13.52
CA LEU A 50 -14.40 -3.82 13.82
C LEU A 50 -15.63 -4.00 14.73
N ARG A 51 -15.94 -3.00 15.58
CA ARG A 51 -17.20 -2.99 16.34
C ARG A 51 -18.43 -2.85 15.43
N MET A 52 -18.31 -2.07 14.34
CA MET A 52 -19.41 -1.85 13.39
C MET A 52 -19.49 -2.95 12.31
N ARG A 53 -18.32 -3.48 11.92
CA ARG A 53 -18.17 -4.51 10.89
C ARG A 53 -17.05 -5.49 11.28
N PRO A 54 -17.37 -6.55 12.02
CA PRO A 54 -16.38 -7.53 12.50
C PRO A 54 -15.61 -8.24 11.37
N ASP A 55 -16.24 -8.39 10.21
CA ASP A 55 -15.75 -9.04 8.98
C ASP A 55 -14.95 -8.09 8.08
N ALA A 56 -14.71 -6.82 8.47
CA ALA A 56 -14.09 -5.82 7.61
C ALA A 56 -12.71 -6.24 7.04
N PHE A 57 -11.95 -7.07 7.75
CA PHE A 57 -10.63 -7.53 7.28
C PHE A 57 -10.70 -8.74 6.33
N GLU A 58 -11.86 -9.38 6.13
CA GLU A 58 -12.01 -10.53 5.22
C GLU A 58 -11.75 -10.13 3.75
N SER A 59 -12.04 -8.87 3.38
CA SER A 59 -11.73 -8.33 2.06
C SER A 59 -10.27 -7.89 1.90
N VAL A 60 -9.42 -7.99 2.94
CA VAL A 60 -8.02 -7.54 2.87
C VAL A 60 -7.07 -8.71 2.61
N ARG A 61 -6.28 -8.62 1.55
CA ARG A 61 -5.26 -9.61 1.18
C ARG A 61 -3.88 -8.99 1.22
N ALA A 62 -2.97 -9.58 2.00
CA ALA A 62 -1.57 -9.16 2.02
C ALA A 62 -0.83 -9.69 0.79
N VAL A 63 -0.11 -8.81 0.12
CA VAL A 63 0.80 -9.15 -0.99
C VAL A 63 2.22 -8.85 -0.53
N GLU A 64 3.12 -9.81 -0.64
CA GLU A 64 4.52 -9.60 -0.25
C GLU A 64 5.23 -8.72 -1.28
N GLY A 65 5.89 -7.66 -0.81
CA GLY A 65 6.70 -6.80 -1.65
C GLY A 65 7.26 -5.59 -0.93
N ASP A 66 8.18 -4.90 -1.58
CA ASP A 66 8.87 -3.71 -1.08
C ASP A 66 8.93 -2.66 -2.19
N ILE A 67 8.40 -1.47 -1.92
CA ILE A 67 8.38 -0.36 -2.87
C ILE A 67 9.79 0.11 -3.26
N SER A 68 10.80 -0.17 -2.43
CA SER A 68 12.18 0.15 -2.77
C SER A 68 12.80 -0.83 -3.77
N GLU A 69 12.20 -1.99 -4.02
CA GLU A 69 12.74 -3.03 -4.91
C GLU A 69 12.26 -2.86 -6.36
N LEU A 70 13.01 -3.44 -7.30
CA LEU A 70 12.57 -3.54 -8.69
C LEU A 70 11.30 -4.37 -8.79
N ARG A 71 10.37 -3.98 -9.67
CA ARG A 71 9.04 -4.60 -9.77
C ARG A 71 8.31 -4.72 -8.42
N LEU A 72 8.61 -3.81 -7.48
CA LEU A 72 8.08 -3.81 -6.11
C LEU A 72 8.40 -5.10 -5.31
N GLY A 73 9.38 -5.90 -5.74
CA GLY A 73 9.69 -7.20 -5.14
C GLY A 73 8.58 -8.24 -5.29
N LEU A 74 7.65 -8.04 -6.22
CA LEU A 74 6.53 -8.96 -6.45
C LEU A 74 6.97 -10.24 -7.14
N SER A 75 6.38 -11.35 -6.71
CA SER A 75 6.40 -12.60 -7.48
C SER A 75 5.69 -12.42 -8.83
N ASP A 76 5.99 -13.28 -9.81
CA ASP A 76 5.29 -13.24 -11.10
C ASP A 76 3.78 -13.53 -10.94
N ALA A 77 3.42 -14.40 -9.99
CA ALA A 77 2.03 -14.73 -9.68
C ALA A 77 1.28 -13.53 -9.09
N ASP A 78 1.86 -12.84 -8.11
CA ASP A 78 1.24 -11.66 -7.52
C ASP A 78 1.15 -10.51 -8.53
N ALA A 79 2.19 -10.32 -9.35
CA ALA A 79 2.16 -9.29 -10.39
C ALA A 79 1.04 -9.57 -11.42
N ALA A 80 0.87 -10.82 -11.85
CA ALA A 80 -0.20 -11.21 -12.76
C ALA A 80 -1.59 -10.99 -12.14
N LEU A 81 -1.77 -11.38 -10.87
CA LEU A 81 -3.01 -11.16 -10.12
C LEU A 81 -3.37 -9.67 -10.06
N LEU A 82 -2.41 -8.82 -9.66
CA LEU A 82 -2.63 -7.39 -9.54
C LEU A 82 -2.96 -6.74 -10.89
N LYS A 83 -2.29 -7.16 -11.98
CA LYS A 83 -2.57 -6.67 -13.34
C LYS A 83 -3.98 -7.06 -13.85
N ALA A 84 -4.50 -8.19 -13.41
CA ALA A 84 -5.82 -8.67 -13.80
C ALA A 84 -6.95 -8.02 -13.01
N GLU A 85 -6.78 -7.82 -11.69
CA GLU A 85 -7.90 -7.50 -10.79
C GLU A 85 -7.95 -6.04 -10.30
N VAL A 86 -6.82 -5.34 -10.24
CA VAL A 86 -6.78 -4.01 -9.59
C VAL A 86 -7.42 -2.95 -10.47
N THR A 87 -8.44 -2.28 -9.92
CA THR A 87 -9.13 -1.16 -10.58
C THR A 87 -8.69 0.21 -10.07
N THR A 88 -8.12 0.26 -8.86
CA THR A 88 -7.74 1.51 -8.20
C THR A 88 -6.43 1.31 -7.45
N VAL A 89 -5.46 2.19 -7.66
CA VAL A 89 -4.17 2.17 -6.95
C VAL A 89 -4.06 3.38 -6.03
N PHE A 90 -3.71 3.14 -4.76
CA PHE A 90 -3.35 4.18 -3.80
C PHE A 90 -1.84 4.10 -3.50
N ASN A 91 -1.06 5.03 -4.07
CA ASN A 91 0.35 5.19 -3.76
C ASN A 91 0.53 6.13 -2.56
N VAL A 92 0.53 5.53 -1.36
CA VAL A 92 0.68 6.23 -0.06
C VAL A 92 2.01 5.87 0.63
N ALA A 93 2.71 4.86 0.10
CA ALA A 93 3.97 4.40 0.67
C ALA A 93 5.10 5.35 0.27
N ALA A 94 5.66 6.03 1.26
CA ALA A 94 6.80 6.92 1.11
C ALA A 94 7.66 6.91 2.38
N THR A 95 8.92 7.29 2.24
CA THR A 95 9.70 7.77 3.39
C THR A 95 9.58 9.28 3.49
N VAL A 96 9.21 9.75 4.69
CA VAL A 96 9.07 11.18 5.03
C VAL A 96 10.15 11.62 6.01
N ARG A 97 11.21 10.82 6.14
CA ARG A 97 12.32 11.05 7.05
C ARG A 97 13.34 11.99 6.41
N PHE A 98 13.46 13.19 6.95
CA PHE A 98 14.43 14.19 6.49
C PHE A 98 15.88 13.85 6.83
N ASP A 99 16.10 12.92 7.77
CA ASP A 99 17.41 12.45 8.21
C ASP A 99 17.89 11.20 7.45
N GLU A 100 17.12 10.68 6.48
CA GLU A 100 17.48 9.49 5.74
C GLU A 100 18.42 9.83 4.56
N PRO A 101 19.42 8.99 4.25
CA PRO A 101 20.31 9.24 3.11
C PRO A 101 19.52 9.47 1.82
N LEU A 102 19.91 10.49 1.05
CA LEU A 102 19.23 10.86 -0.20
C LEU A 102 19.06 9.67 -1.14
N THR A 103 20.09 8.81 -1.23
CA THR A 103 20.05 7.58 -2.03
C THR A 103 18.85 6.72 -1.66
N ARG A 104 18.58 6.53 -0.37
CA ARG A 104 17.45 5.74 0.12
C ARG A 104 16.11 6.42 -0.13
N ALA A 105 16.03 7.73 0.06
CA ALA A 105 14.84 8.51 -0.29
C ALA A 105 14.51 8.42 -1.78
N VAL A 106 15.51 8.48 -2.66
CA VAL A 106 15.35 8.30 -4.11
C VAL A 106 14.84 6.89 -4.45
N LEU A 107 15.37 5.85 -3.80
CA LEU A 107 14.91 4.48 -4.06
C LEU A 107 13.44 4.28 -3.67
N ILE A 108 13.01 4.83 -2.54
CA ILE A 108 11.65 4.65 -2.03
C ILE A 108 10.66 5.56 -2.77
N ASN A 109 10.91 6.87 -2.79
CA ASN A 109 9.91 7.85 -3.23
C ASN A 109 9.88 8.00 -4.76
N LEU A 110 11.05 7.95 -5.41
CA LEU A 110 11.15 8.17 -6.86
C LEU A 110 11.13 6.85 -7.63
N ARG A 111 12.08 5.94 -7.36
CA ARG A 111 12.12 4.65 -8.05
C ARG A 111 10.88 3.82 -7.70
N GLY A 112 10.48 3.77 -6.45
CA GLY A 112 9.30 3.02 -6.04
C GLY A 112 8.01 3.47 -6.72
N THR A 113 7.78 4.78 -6.82
CA THR A 113 6.66 5.33 -7.60
C THR A 113 6.77 4.94 -9.08
N ARG A 114 7.96 4.99 -9.68
CA ARG A 114 8.19 4.55 -11.07
C ARG A 114 7.86 3.08 -11.27
N GLU A 115 8.32 2.19 -10.39
CA GLU A 115 8.07 0.75 -10.51
C GLU A 115 6.57 0.44 -10.34
N LEU A 116 5.88 1.14 -9.43
CA LEU A 116 4.43 1.01 -9.28
C LEU A 116 3.67 1.51 -10.52
N LEU A 117 4.08 2.63 -11.12
CA LEU A 117 3.49 3.14 -12.36
C LEU A 117 3.69 2.16 -13.53
N ARG A 118 4.84 1.49 -13.62
CA ARG A 118 5.08 0.47 -14.65
C ARG A 118 4.11 -0.69 -14.54
N ILE A 119 3.88 -1.21 -13.33
CA ILE A 119 2.91 -2.30 -13.11
C ILE A 119 1.49 -1.79 -13.35
N ALA A 120 1.17 -0.58 -12.88
CA ALA A 120 -0.15 0.03 -13.07
C ALA A 120 -0.50 0.25 -14.55
N ALA A 121 0.48 0.59 -15.39
CA ALA A 121 0.29 0.73 -16.83
C ALA A 121 -0.09 -0.60 -17.52
N GLU A 122 0.17 -1.74 -16.89
CA GLU A 122 -0.19 -3.07 -17.37
C GLU A 122 -1.49 -3.60 -16.72
N MET A 123 -2.14 -2.83 -15.83
CA MET A 123 -3.39 -3.23 -15.19
C MET A 123 -4.57 -3.02 -16.15
N THR A 124 -5.21 -4.11 -16.56
CA THR A 124 -6.24 -4.10 -17.62
C THR A 124 -7.57 -3.47 -17.20
N GLN A 125 -7.81 -3.34 -15.89
CA GLN A 125 -9.04 -2.80 -15.32
C GLN A 125 -8.83 -1.48 -14.57
N LEU A 126 -7.63 -0.89 -14.65
CA LEU A 126 -7.30 0.32 -13.89
C LEU A 126 -8.15 1.51 -14.34
N ARG A 127 -8.81 2.14 -13.38
CA ARG A 127 -9.63 3.35 -13.57
C ARG A 127 -9.02 4.56 -12.90
N VAL A 128 -8.37 4.38 -11.75
CA VAL A 128 -7.87 5.48 -10.93
C VAL A 128 -6.50 5.15 -10.33
N PHE A 129 -5.57 6.10 -10.44
CA PHE A 129 -4.29 6.08 -9.72
C PHE A 129 -4.19 7.31 -8.83
N VAL A 130 -4.16 7.11 -7.51
CA VAL A 130 -4.04 8.18 -6.51
C VAL A 130 -2.62 8.20 -5.98
N HIS A 131 -1.91 9.31 -6.17
CA HIS A 131 -0.60 9.54 -5.57
C HIS A 131 -0.70 10.58 -4.45
N VAL A 132 -0.21 10.21 -3.26
CA VAL A 132 -0.10 11.15 -2.14
C VAL A 132 1.30 11.76 -2.16
N SER A 133 1.36 13.05 -2.49
CA SER A 133 2.58 13.86 -2.44
C SER A 133 2.62 14.69 -1.15
N THR A 134 3.55 15.65 -1.07
CA THR A 134 3.75 16.55 0.06
C THR A 134 3.93 17.99 -0.44
N ALA A 135 3.47 18.98 0.32
CA ALA A 135 3.71 20.40 0.00
C ALA A 135 5.20 20.77 0.00
N TYR A 136 6.05 19.94 0.60
CA TYR A 136 7.52 20.07 0.61
C TYR A 136 8.19 19.74 -0.74
N THR A 137 7.43 19.44 -1.80
CA THR A 137 7.99 19.34 -3.16
C THR A 137 8.24 20.69 -3.80
N ASN A 138 7.74 21.79 -3.22
CA ASN A 138 8.05 23.13 -3.71
C ASN A 138 9.38 23.60 -3.13
N THR A 139 10.42 23.62 -3.97
CA THR A 139 11.75 24.11 -3.62
C THR A 139 11.95 25.50 -4.24
N ASP A 140 11.19 26.50 -3.78
CA ASP A 140 11.50 27.89 -4.09
C ASP A 140 12.58 28.39 -3.14
N TYR A 141 13.84 28.02 -3.41
CA TYR A 141 15.05 28.67 -2.90
C TYR A 141 16.20 28.50 -3.89
#